data_AF-A0A374P861-F1
#
_entry.id   AF-A0A374P861-F1
#
_cell.length_a   1.000
_cell.length_b   1.000
_cell.length_c   1.000
_cell.angle_alpha   90.00
_cell.angle_beta   90.00
_cell.angle_gamma   90.00
#
_symmetry.space_group_name_H-M   'P 1'
#
loop_
_entity.id
_entity.type
_entity.pdbx_description
1 polymer ?
#
loop_
_entity_poly.entity_id
_entity_poly.type
_entity_poly.pdbx_seq_one_letter_code
_entity_poly.pdbx_strand_id
1 'polypeptide(L)' 'MEEGTVVYYLDEDAVHSGRVIDVTPENGGFTFSIDSYGACEGPYVIASGQIGKTVFFSEKEAEDRLGI' A
#
# COMPACT_ATOMS: atom_id res chain seq x y z
N MET A 1 11.39 2.48 1.66
CA MET A 1 10.53 1.94 0.60
C MET A 1 11.17 2.29 -0.73
N GLU A 2 11.07 1.39 -1.69
CA GLU A 2 11.67 1.54 -3.02
C GLU A 2 10.72 1.01 -4.09
N GLU A 3 10.88 1.45 -5.33
CA GLU A 3 10.16 0.90 -6.47
C GLU A 3 10.36 -0.63 -6.57
N GLY A 4 9.32 -1.33 -6.97
CA GLY A 4 9.29 -2.80 -7.01
C GLY A 4 8.93 -3.47 -5.69
N THR A 5 8.90 -2.73 -4.57
CA THR A 5 8.41 -3.23 -3.27
C THR A 5 6.96 -3.68 -3.40
N VAL A 6 6.63 -4.87 -2.90
CA VAL A 6 5.24 -5.31 -2.75
C VAL A 6 4.72 -4.81 -1.41
N VAL A 7 3.55 -4.20 -1.43
CA VAL A 7 2.80 -3.82 -0.23
C VAL A 7 1.42 -4.44 -0.25
N TYR A 8 0.87 -4.56 0.95
CA TYR A 8 -0.45 -5.12 1.18
C TYR A 8 -1.37 -4.03 1.72
N TYR A 9 -2.62 -3.98 1.27
CA TYR A 9 -3.59 -2.99 1.72
C TYR A 9 -4.95 -3.63 1.95
N LEU A 10 -5.75 -2.98 2.80
CA LEU A 10 -7.10 -3.42 3.13
C LEU A 10 -8.10 -2.71 2.22
N ASP A 11 -8.96 -3.48 1.57
CA ASP A 11 -10.13 -2.97 0.85
C ASP A 11 -11.34 -3.81 1.29
N GLU A 12 -12.36 -3.14 1.84
CA GLU A 12 -13.52 -3.76 2.46
C GLU A 12 -13.15 -4.88 3.46
N ASP A 13 -13.34 -6.13 3.08
CA ASP A 13 -13.11 -7.34 3.88
C ASP A 13 -12.00 -8.23 3.29
N ALA A 14 -11.11 -7.66 2.47
CA ALA A 14 -10.06 -8.39 1.79
C ALA A 14 -8.69 -7.72 1.90
N VAL A 15 -7.65 -8.57 1.93
CA VAL A 15 -6.26 -8.15 1.76
C VAL A 15 -5.93 -8.19 0.28
N HIS A 16 -5.45 -7.06 -0.23
CA HIS A 16 -4.93 -6.95 -1.58
C HIS A 16 -3.44 -6.63 -1.55
N SER A 17 -2.77 -6.81 -2.68
CA SER A 17 -1.39 -6.38 -2.84
C SER A 17 -1.22 -5.54 -4.10
N GLY A 18 -0.24 -4.65 -4.05
CA GLY A 18 0.19 -3.83 -5.17
C GLY A 18 1.69 -3.61 -5.11
N ARG A 19 2.29 -3.36 -6.27
CA ARG A 19 3.71 -3.10 -6.39
C ARG A 19 3.96 -1.61 -6.51
N VAL A 20 4.89 -1.10 -5.72
CA VAL A 20 5.33 0.29 -5.82
C VAL A 20 5.96 0.54 -7.18
N ILE A 21 5.49 1.57 -7.88
CA ILE A 21 5.99 1.97 -9.21
C ILE A 21 6.63 3.36 -9.23
N ASP A 22 6.39 4.17 -8.21
CA ASP A 22 6.99 5.50 -8.05
C ASP A 22 7.02 5.87 -6.56
N VAL A 23 8.04 6.63 -6.15
CA VAL A 23 8.16 7.19 -4.79
C VAL A 23 8.54 8.66 -4.90
N THR A 24 7.63 9.53 -4.48
CA THR A 24 7.83 10.99 -4.53
C THR A 24 8.08 11.53 -3.11
N PRO A 25 9.23 12.18 -2.84
CA PRO A 25 9.48 12.81 -1.56
C PRO A 25 8.57 14.02 -1.33
N GLU A 26 8.07 14.18 -0.11
CA GLU A 26 7.24 15.31 0.29
C GLU A 26 7.77 15.93 1.60
N ASN A 27 7.39 17.18 1.90
CA ASN A 27 7.81 17.83 3.13
C ASN A 27 7.30 17.06 4.36
N GLY A 28 8.23 16.41 5.07
CA GLY A 28 7.94 15.61 6.27
C GLY A 28 7.58 14.14 5.98
N GLY A 29 7.76 13.65 4.76
CA GLY A 29 7.48 12.26 4.41
C GLY A 29 7.72 11.93 2.94
N PHE A 30 6.89 11.04 2.40
CA PHE A 30 6.87 10.70 0.99
C PHE A 30 5.49 10.16 0.63
N THR A 31 5.15 10.23 -0.65
CA THR A 31 4.06 9.48 -1.26
C THR A 31 4.64 8.39 -2.15
N PHE A 32 3.88 7.34 -2.38
CA PHE A 32 4.25 6.27 -3.31
C PHE A 32 3.04 5.84 -4.11
N SER A 33 3.26 5.46 -5.36
CA SER A 33 2.21 4.95 -6.25
C SER A 33 2.33 3.43 -6.36
N ILE A 34 1.20 2.73 -6.40
CA ILE A 34 1.16 1.29 -6.69
C ILE A 34 0.51 1.00 -8.05
N ASP A 35 0.90 -0.12 -8.69
CA ASP A 35 0.40 -0.55 -10.00
C ASP A 35 -1.06 -1.01 -10.03
N SER A 36 -1.59 -1.46 -8.88
CA SER A 36 -2.96 -1.95 -8.76
C SER A 36 -3.63 -1.47 -7.47
N TYR A 37 -4.87 -0.99 -7.57
CA TYR A 37 -5.74 -0.70 -6.42
C TYR A 37 -7.14 -1.27 -6.65
N GLY A 38 -7.48 -2.35 -5.95
CA GLY A 38 -8.72 -3.10 -6.15
C GLY A 38 -8.88 -3.53 -7.62
N ALA A 39 -10.06 -3.25 -8.20
CA ALA A 39 -10.36 -3.49 -9.61
C ALA A 39 -10.15 -2.26 -10.51
N CYS A 40 -9.62 -1.15 -9.98
CA CYS A 40 -9.38 0.05 -10.77
C CYS A 40 -8.03 -0.02 -11.49
N GLU A 41 -8.06 0.18 -12.81
CA GLU A 41 -6.84 0.37 -13.61
C GLU A 41 -6.31 1.79 -13.40
N GLY A 42 -5.16 1.92 -12.73
CA GLY A 42 -4.45 3.19 -12.62
C GLY A 42 -3.58 3.28 -11.37
N PRO A 43 -2.53 4.11 -11.42
CA PRO A 43 -1.64 4.30 -10.28
C PRO A 43 -2.38 4.95 -9.12
N TYR A 44 -2.38 4.29 -7.97
CA TYR A 44 -2.99 4.84 -6.75
C TYR A 44 -1.90 5.39 -5.84
N VAL A 45 -2.00 6.68 -5.51
CA VAL A 45 -1.01 7.41 -4.70
C VAL A 45 -1.36 7.30 -3.21
N ILE A 46 -0.41 6.83 -2.42
CA ILE A 46 -0.56 6.60 -0.99
C ILE A 46 0.47 7.42 -0.23
N ALA A 47 0.04 8.11 0.84
CA ALA A 47 0.93 8.80 1.75
C ALA A 47 1.63 7.83 2.70
N SER A 48 2.92 8.02 2.97
CA SER A 48 3.72 7.16 3.86
C SER A 48 3.13 7.02 5.27
N GLY A 49 2.35 7.99 5.74
CA GLY A 49 1.64 7.93 7.02
C GLY A 49 0.49 6.90 7.09
N GLN A 50 0.15 6.23 5.99
CA GLN A 50 -0.81 5.11 5.93
C GLN A 50 -0.15 3.75 6.21
N ILE A 51 1.19 3.67 6.13
CA ILE A 51 1.95 2.47 6.43
C ILE A 51 1.75 2.10 7.92
N GLY A 52 1.42 0.83 8.18
CA GLY A 52 1.05 0.29 9.48
C GLY A 52 -0.39 0.59 9.92
N LYS A 53 -1.19 1.30 9.11
CA LYS A 53 -2.61 1.61 9.42
C LYS A 53 -3.56 0.91 8.46
N THR A 54 -3.35 1.13 7.17
CA THR A 54 -4.16 0.61 6.05
C THR A 54 -3.28 -0.02 4.97
N VAL A 55 -1.97 0.21 5.01
CA VAL A 55 -0.97 -0.41 4.13
C VAL A 55 0.14 -1.06 4.95
N PHE A 56 0.61 -2.22 4.54
CA PHE A 56 1.50 -3.10 5.30
C PHE A 56 2.60 -3.68 4.42
N PHE A 57 3.72 -4.08 5.03
CA PHE A 57 4.86 -4.67 4.31
C PHE A 57 4.76 -6.20 4.20
N SER A 58 3.85 -6.83 4.94
CA SER A 58 3.57 -8.25 4.83
C SER A 58 2.07 -8.52 4.81
N GLU A 59 1.68 -9.59 4.11
CA GLU A 59 0.31 -10.08 4.06
C GLU A 59 -0.20 -10.40 5.46
N LYS A 60 0.65 -11.09 6.25
CA LYS A 60 0.34 -11.44 7.63
C LYS A 60 -0.02 -10.24 8.50
N GLU A 61 0.71 -9.13 8.39
CA GLU A 61 0.37 -7.92 9.15
C GLU A 61 -0.99 -7.33 8.73
N ALA A 62 -1.34 -7.44 7.45
CA ALA A 62 -2.64 -7.01 6.96
C ALA A 62 -3.78 -7.95 7.42
N GLU A 63 -3.56 -9.26 7.37
CA GLU A 63 -4.49 -10.29 7.87
C GLU A 63 -4.73 -10.14 9.38
N ASP A 64 -3.65 -10.03 10.17
CA ASP A 64 -3.72 -9.81 11.62
C ASP A 64 -4.49 -8.51 11.95
N ARG A 65 -4.39 -7.48 11.08
CA ARG A 65 -5.15 -6.23 11.23
C ARG A 65 -6.63 -6.39 10.92
N LEU A 66 -6.95 -7.18 9.90
CA LEU A 66 -8.32 -7.47 9.47
C LEU A 66 -9.02 -8.45 10.43
N GLY A 67 -8.25 -9.27 11.15
CA GLY A 67 -8.75 -10.23 12.14
C GLY A 67 -9.12 -11.59 11.55
N ILE A 68 -8.46 -11.99 10.46
CA ILE A 68 -8.62 -13.28 9.77
C ILE A 68 -7.44 -14.22 9.99
#